data_AF-A0A2T0JZC1-F1
#
_entry.id   AF-A0A2T0JZC1-F1
#
_cell.length_a   1.000
_cell.length_b   1.000
_cell.length_c   1.000
_cell.angle_alpha   90.00
_cell.angle_beta   90.00
_cell.angle_gamma   90.00
#
_symmetry.space_group_name_H-M   'P 1'
#
loop_
_entity.id
_entity.type
_entity.pdbx_description
1 polymer ?
#
loop_
_entity_poly.entity_id
_entity_poly.type
_entity_poly.pdbx_seq_one_letter_code
_entity_poly.pdbx_strand_id
1 'polypeptide(L)'
;MSGHDPLALAEWQRVRRYAVPTWMIAECTEARERGDWRAACRAGRIDVGELGAAAHHAVHLAPDLLRWHLPRALGGDTTLAVDRRYVLIPGEGTLEPDSSVLTVDSPVSVEGSQRLTLGAARWADLVGERVTLLPAYLWDARYAGDLRAAVGGSAVRVPGFSADGEPLSFDALGAGDGPPGRAERSRQARPLTDSFAEAGFVIDGVVGLNRPPPECVQLPLPVPLPVVFPGPGRRAIDPMRLHHDVRLLAARTGLPTWALWLDGDRYLRFDVAGEGVWLTELTTSALELPELPGDMARYFVDLELIRCGRLTPGELHPLVRAALFPAPESSARSVLESAAAPPSPDAPAVLAPGGGAVPGSGGVFGGPGADRDAGPVRVRCRGEWHKVGVRLGRLGLESHTEAEQRRERALRAFGGEVSGCFAVEHAWHGPVGRLPRRLRAHREDLWQRMIHGGTRTVFELLDAGMDVRLRDSRGRTLMHRVRSFDHARLLPRLLADGLDVNARDKEGSTPLYLAIVHRWPGSLIIAMADAGADPHLPNQGDMSVIEHFDDILDYHEDLPADFEAAVAYLRKRA
;
A
#
# COMPACT_ATOMS: atom_id res chain seq x y z
N MET A 1 -22.17 11.33 -11.17
CA MET A 1 -21.59 10.58 -12.31
C MET A 1 -20.06 10.57 -12.22
N SER A 2 -19.49 9.60 -11.50
CA SER A 2 -18.13 9.12 -11.74
C SER A 2 -18.22 7.59 -11.69
N GLY A 3 -18.01 6.94 -12.83
CA GLY A 3 -18.02 5.49 -12.96
C GLY A 3 -16.76 4.90 -12.33
N HIS A 4 -16.66 4.94 -11.00
CA HIS A 4 -15.59 4.27 -10.28
C HIS A 4 -15.84 2.76 -10.26
N ASP A 5 -14.86 2.02 -10.78
CA ASP A 5 -14.73 0.57 -10.61
C ASP A 5 -14.70 0.24 -9.10
N PRO A 6 -15.63 -0.57 -8.57
CA PRO A 6 -15.74 -0.87 -7.14
C PRO A 6 -14.52 -1.65 -6.58
N LEU A 7 -13.66 -2.19 -7.44
CA LEU A 7 -12.37 -2.75 -7.05
C LEU A 7 -11.18 -1.93 -7.54
N ALA A 8 -11.39 -0.87 -8.32
CA ALA A 8 -10.37 -0.10 -9.02
C ALA A 8 -9.07 -0.90 -9.24
N LEU A 9 -9.15 -2.01 -10.00
CA LEU A 9 -8.06 -3.02 -10.02
C LEU A 9 -6.71 -2.42 -10.44
N ALA A 10 -6.73 -1.35 -11.24
CA ALA A 10 -5.54 -0.59 -11.60
C ALA A 10 -4.89 0.13 -10.40
N GLU A 11 -5.66 0.54 -9.41
CA GLU A 11 -5.18 1.12 -8.14
C GLU A 11 -4.52 0.04 -7.29
N TRP A 12 -5.17 -1.10 -7.09
CA TRP A 12 -4.58 -2.21 -6.33
C TRP A 12 -3.34 -2.81 -6.98
N GLN A 13 -3.29 -2.87 -8.31
CA GLN A 13 -2.07 -3.22 -9.03
C GLN A 13 -0.91 -2.26 -8.68
N ARG A 14 -1.18 -0.95 -8.58
CA ARG A 14 -0.19 0.03 -8.12
C ARG A 14 0.18 -0.18 -6.65
N VAL A 15 -0.80 -0.43 -5.77
CA VAL A 15 -0.54 -0.73 -4.35
C VAL A 15 0.40 -1.93 -4.22
N ARG A 16 0.15 -3.04 -4.94
CA ARG A 16 1.02 -4.23 -4.87
C ARG A 16 2.41 -3.99 -5.42
N ARG A 17 2.55 -3.10 -6.39
CA ARG A 17 3.85 -2.74 -6.96
C ARG A 17 4.73 -1.92 -6.01
N TYR A 18 4.14 -0.99 -5.25
CA TYR A 18 4.93 -0.02 -4.50
C TYR A 18 4.83 -0.15 -2.98
N ALA A 19 3.67 -0.55 -2.44
CA ALA A 19 3.40 -0.36 -1.02
C ALA A 19 4.25 -1.23 -0.09
N VAL A 20 4.78 -2.34 -0.60
CA VAL A 20 5.80 -3.17 0.08
C VAL A 20 6.92 -3.45 -0.93
N PRO A 21 8.01 -2.66 -0.93
CA PRO A 21 9.12 -2.86 -1.86
C PRO A 21 9.80 -4.22 -1.69
N THR A 22 10.36 -4.78 -2.76
CA THR A 22 11.06 -6.08 -2.73
C THR A 22 12.25 -6.11 -1.76
N TRP A 23 13.01 -5.02 -1.66
CA TRP A 23 14.10 -4.93 -0.68
C TRP A 23 13.59 -5.04 0.77
N MET A 24 12.40 -4.49 1.05
CA MET A 24 11.78 -4.55 2.39
C MET A 24 11.40 -5.99 2.72
N ILE A 25 10.78 -6.71 1.77
CA ILE A 25 10.44 -8.13 1.93
C ILE A 25 11.70 -8.97 2.20
N ALA A 26 12.75 -8.75 1.41
CA ALA A 26 14.00 -9.49 1.54
C ALA A 26 14.65 -9.27 2.91
N GLU A 27 14.80 -8.01 3.34
CA GLU A 27 15.45 -7.68 4.62
C GLU A 27 14.59 -8.07 5.83
N CYS A 28 13.26 -7.90 5.76
CA CYS A 28 12.35 -8.39 6.79
C CYS A 28 12.46 -9.91 6.92
N THR A 29 12.48 -10.64 5.80
CA THR A 29 12.58 -12.09 5.80
C THR A 29 13.91 -12.57 6.36
N GLU A 30 15.04 -12.01 5.89
CA GLU A 30 16.38 -12.35 6.38
C GLU A 30 16.52 -12.08 7.88
N ALA A 31 15.98 -10.95 8.38
CA ALA A 31 15.99 -10.63 9.80
C ALA A 31 15.14 -11.61 10.63
N ARG A 32 13.96 -12.01 10.13
CA ARG A 32 13.11 -13.01 10.78
C ARG A 32 13.78 -14.38 10.84
N GLU A 33 14.43 -14.81 9.77
CA GLU A 33 15.14 -16.10 9.72
C GLU A 33 16.31 -16.18 10.70
N ARG A 34 16.94 -15.02 11.00
CA ARG A 34 17.94 -14.91 12.08
C ARG A 34 17.34 -14.78 13.49
N GLY A 35 16.03 -14.63 13.62
CA GLY A 35 15.35 -14.36 14.90
C GLY A 35 15.49 -12.92 15.41
N ASP A 36 15.99 -11.98 14.61
CA ASP A 36 16.08 -10.56 14.97
C ASP A 36 14.83 -9.79 14.52
N TRP A 37 13.76 -9.93 15.29
CA TRP A 37 12.49 -9.27 14.99
C TRP A 37 12.58 -7.73 15.05
N ARG A 38 13.53 -7.16 15.81
CA ARG A 38 13.73 -5.70 15.85
C ARG A 38 14.35 -5.20 14.56
N ALA A 39 15.30 -5.94 13.99
CA ALA A 39 15.81 -5.67 12.65
C ALA A 39 14.71 -5.83 11.60
N ALA A 40 13.84 -6.83 11.72
CA ALA A 40 12.70 -7.00 10.82
C ALA A 40 11.74 -5.79 10.89
N CYS A 41 11.40 -5.31 12.10
CA CYS A 41 10.58 -4.10 12.28
C CYS A 41 11.23 -2.86 11.66
N ARG A 42 12.54 -2.68 11.86
CA ARG A 42 13.29 -1.56 11.28
C ARG A 42 13.25 -1.58 9.76
N ALA A 43 13.48 -2.74 9.13
CA ALA A 43 13.38 -2.93 7.68
C ALA A 43 11.94 -2.65 7.19
N GLY A 44 10.93 -3.12 7.92
CA GLY A 44 9.52 -2.88 7.68
C GLY A 44 9.03 -1.47 8.01
N ARG A 45 9.92 -0.55 8.40
CA ARG A 45 9.58 0.83 8.80
C ARG A 45 8.51 0.86 9.90
N ILE A 46 8.69 0.02 10.92
CA ILE A 46 7.88 0.00 12.14
C ILE A 46 8.76 0.47 13.30
N ASP A 47 8.34 1.57 13.93
CA ASP A 47 8.99 2.11 15.11
C ASP A 47 8.48 1.35 16.34
N VAL A 48 9.39 0.77 17.12
CA VAL A 48 9.06 -0.13 18.23
C VAL A 48 9.03 0.65 19.54
N GLY A 49 7.85 0.72 20.16
CA GLY A 49 7.66 1.26 21.50
C GLY A 49 7.92 0.23 22.60
N GLU A 50 7.40 0.50 23.79
CA GLU A 50 7.50 -0.42 24.93
C GLU A 50 6.52 -1.58 24.79
N LEU A 51 7.04 -2.81 24.72
CA LEU A 51 6.21 -4.00 24.49
C LEU A 51 5.96 -4.83 25.76
N GLY A 52 6.78 -4.66 26.80
CA GLY A 52 6.70 -5.42 28.05
C GLY A 52 6.55 -6.93 27.81
N ALA A 53 5.53 -7.53 28.43
CA ALA A 53 5.22 -8.95 28.32
C ALA A 53 4.83 -9.39 26.89
N ALA A 54 4.29 -8.51 26.04
CA ALA A 54 3.89 -8.86 24.67
C ALA A 54 5.08 -9.05 23.71
N ALA A 55 6.31 -8.76 24.13
CA ALA A 55 7.50 -8.88 23.29
C ALA A 55 7.72 -10.29 22.70
N HIS A 56 7.23 -11.35 23.37
CA HIS A 56 7.32 -12.72 22.86
C HIS A 56 6.50 -12.93 21.57
N HIS A 57 5.37 -12.24 21.41
CA HIS A 57 4.58 -12.27 20.17
C HIS A 57 5.31 -11.59 19.01
N ALA A 58 6.19 -10.62 19.29
CA ALA A 58 6.90 -9.87 18.26
C ALA A 58 7.96 -10.72 17.53
N VAL A 59 8.41 -11.84 18.13
CA VAL A 59 9.41 -12.74 17.55
C VAL A 59 8.96 -13.31 16.19
N HIS A 60 7.65 -13.51 16.00
CA HIS A 60 7.10 -14.10 14.78
C HIS A 60 6.42 -13.07 13.86
N LEU A 61 6.46 -11.78 14.24
CA LEU A 61 5.91 -10.70 13.44
C LEU A 61 6.62 -10.65 12.08
N ALA A 62 5.82 -10.59 11.01
CA ALA A 62 6.21 -10.28 9.65
C ALA A 62 5.74 -8.87 9.28
N PRO A 63 6.58 -7.84 9.48
CA PRO A 63 6.24 -6.44 9.21
C PRO A 63 5.85 -6.18 7.75
N ASP A 64 6.54 -6.82 6.81
CA ASP A 64 6.28 -6.79 5.38
C ASP A 64 4.92 -7.41 5.02
N LEU A 65 4.58 -8.55 5.63
CA LEU A 65 3.28 -9.19 5.49
C LEU A 65 2.15 -8.33 6.08
N LEU A 66 2.32 -7.83 7.31
CA LEU A 66 1.38 -6.93 7.95
C LEU A 66 1.08 -5.73 7.04
N ARG A 67 2.13 -5.07 6.55
CA ARG A 67 1.98 -3.94 5.63
C ARG A 67 1.30 -4.32 4.34
N TRP A 68 1.54 -5.52 3.79
CA TRP A 68 0.82 -6.01 2.61
C TRP A 68 -0.69 -6.01 2.82
N HIS A 69 -1.16 -6.38 4.01
CA HIS A 69 -2.58 -6.54 4.29
C HIS A 69 -3.29 -5.30 4.84
N LEU A 70 -2.56 -4.32 5.40
CA LEU A 70 -3.19 -3.14 5.99
C LEU A 70 -4.05 -2.35 4.97
N PRO A 71 -5.19 -1.78 5.39
CA PRO A 71 -6.00 -0.89 4.56
C PRO A 71 -5.20 0.30 3.98
N ARG A 72 -5.64 0.77 2.82
CA ARG A 72 -5.06 1.93 2.12
C ARG A 72 -6.07 3.07 2.03
N ALA A 73 -5.58 4.30 1.96
CA ALA A 73 -6.39 5.47 1.63
C ALA A 73 -6.78 5.40 0.15
N LEU A 74 -7.97 4.86 -0.15
CA LEU A 74 -8.49 4.73 -1.52
C LEU A 74 -8.99 6.08 -2.05
N GLY A 75 -8.83 6.34 -3.36
CA GLY A 75 -9.16 7.63 -4.00
C GLY A 75 -8.04 8.27 -4.83
N GLY A 76 -6.95 7.55 -5.05
CA GLY A 76 -5.81 8.00 -5.86
C GLY A 76 -4.45 7.75 -5.21
N ASP A 77 -4.43 7.61 -3.88
CA ASP A 77 -3.24 7.36 -3.09
C ASP A 77 -3.02 5.84 -2.85
N THR A 78 -1.76 5.46 -2.61
CA THR A 78 -1.34 4.07 -2.30
C THR A 78 -0.89 3.94 -0.84
N THR A 79 -1.02 5.01 -0.07
CA THR A 79 -0.60 5.15 1.33
C THR A 79 -1.54 4.42 2.29
N LEU A 80 -1.04 4.10 3.48
CA LEU A 80 -1.81 3.45 4.53
C LEU A 80 -3.03 4.30 4.93
N ALA A 81 -4.12 3.64 5.28
CA ALA A 81 -5.25 4.31 5.92
C ALA A 81 -4.79 4.91 7.25
N VAL A 82 -5.22 6.14 7.52
CA VAL A 82 -4.68 6.96 8.61
C VAL A 82 -5.51 6.85 9.88
N ASP A 83 -4.87 7.18 10.99
CA ASP A 83 -5.50 7.30 12.32
C ASP A 83 -6.27 6.05 12.73
N ARG A 84 -5.60 4.89 12.63
CA ARG A 84 -6.16 3.59 12.98
C ARG A 84 -5.24 2.83 13.92
N ARG A 85 -5.84 2.23 14.94
CA ARG A 85 -5.20 1.24 15.81
C ARG A 85 -5.62 -0.17 15.43
N TYR A 86 -4.62 -1.02 15.22
CA TYR A 86 -4.77 -2.44 14.93
C TYR A 86 -4.31 -3.26 16.13
N VAL A 87 -5.04 -4.31 16.48
CA VAL A 87 -4.68 -5.29 17.51
C VAL A 87 -4.33 -6.59 16.82
N LEU A 88 -3.12 -7.07 17.05
CA LEU A 88 -2.60 -8.28 16.43
C LEU A 88 -3.05 -9.50 17.26
N ILE A 89 -4.11 -10.17 16.80
CA ILE A 89 -4.67 -11.34 17.51
C ILE A 89 -3.76 -12.54 17.32
N PRO A 90 -3.24 -13.16 18.40
CA PRO A 90 -2.39 -14.34 18.32
C PRO A 90 -3.06 -15.52 17.61
N GLY A 91 -2.25 -16.35 16.94
CA GLY A 91 -2.75 -17.49 16.16
C GLY A 91 -3.19 -18.68 17.01
N GLU A 92 -2.86 -18.70 18.30
CA GLU A 92 -3.13 -19.79 19.24
C GLU A 92 -3.62 -19.23 20.59
N GLY A 93 -4.27 -20.09 21.38
CA GLY A 93 -4.83 -19.73 22.69
C GLY A 93 -6.12 -18.91 22.61
N THR A 94 -6.68 -18.65 23.79
CA THR A 94 -7.78 -17.70 24.00
C THR A 94 -7.26 -16.57 24.88
N LEU A 95 -7.60 -15.34 24.54
CA LEU A 95 -7.16 -14.14 25.24
C LEU A 95 -7.96 -13.97 26.53
N GLU A 96 -7.30 -14.20 27.65
CA GLU A 96 -7.79 -13.80 28.97
C GLU A 96 -7.69 -12.27 29.13
N PRO A 97 -8.48 -11.63 30.01
CA PRO A 97 -8.45 -10.17 30.23
C PRO A 97 -7.03 -9.60 30.50
N ASP A 98 -6.18 -10.35 31.19
CA ASP A 98 -4.81 -9.95 31.54
C ASP A 98 -3.79 -10.21 30.43
N SER A 99 -4.20 -10.81 29.32
CA SER A 99 -3.32 -11.12 28.19
C SER A 99 -2.74 -9.84 27.59
N SER A 100 -1.42 -9.81 27.40
CA SER A 100 -0.76 -8.71 26.70
C SER A 100 -0.72 -8.99 25.20
N VAL A 101 -1.28 -8.07 24.42
CA VAL A 101 -1.37 -8.16 22.94
C VAL A 101 -0.55 -7.06 22.29
N LEU A 102 -0.10 -7.31 21.07
CA LEU A 102 0.58 -6.29 20.27
C LEU A 102 -0.44 -5.36 19.61
N THR A 103 -0.14 -4.07 19.61
CA THR A 103 -0.91 -3.04 18.91
C THR A 103 -0.05 -2.38 17.84
N VAL A 104 -0.68 -1.98 16.74
CA VAL A 104 -0.02 -1.25 15.65
C VAL A 104 -0.85 -0.03 15.31
N ASP A 105 -0.24 1.14 15.42
CA ASP A 105 -0.87 2.40 15.04
C ASP A 105 -0.42 2.81 13.62
N SER A 106 -1.39 3.21 12.80
CA SER A 106 -1.14 3.73 11.46
C SER A 106 -0.72 5.20 11.48
N PRO A 107 -0.16 5.72 10.37
CA PRO A 107 0.19 7.14 10.29
C PRO A 107 -1.04 8.04 10.51
N VAL A 108 -0.84 9.21 11.09
CA VAL A 108 -1.92 10.20 11.30
C VAL A 108 -2.33 10.95 10.02
N SER A 109 -1.53 10.88 8.95
CA SER A 109 -1.79 11.59 7.69
C SER A 109 -1.30 10.82 6.47
N VAL A 110 -2.06 10.91 5.38
CA VAL A 110 -1.75 10.27 4.09
C VAL A 110 -0.54 10.92 3.42
N GLU A 111 -0.26 12.18 3.77
CA GLU A 111 0.87 12.92 3.23
C GLU A 111 2.15 12.73 4.05
N GLY A 112 2.05 12.16 5.25
CA GLY A 112 3.14 11.98 6.20
C GLY A 112 3.98 10.72 6.00
N SER A 113 4.92 10.51 6.94
CA SER A 113 5.73 9.29 6.99
C SER A 113 4.83 8.06 7.04
N GLN A 114 5.10 7.09 6.18
CA GLN A 114 4.38 5.80 6.16
C GLN A 114 4.89 4.82 7.24
N ARG A 115 5.55 5.31 8.29
CA ARG A 115 6.01 4.48 9.42
C ARG A 115 4.82 4.08 10.28
N LEU A 116 4.85 2.84 10.76
CA LEU A 116 3.89 2.32 11.74
C LEU A 116 4.51 2.39 13.14
N THR A 117 3.70 2.42 14.18
CA THR A 117 4.19 2.30 15.56
C THR A 117 3.72 0.98 16.15
N LEU A 118 4.65 0.16 16.64
CA LEU A 118 4.34 -1.08 17.35
C LEU A 118 4.35 -0.81 18.86
N GLY A 119 3.24 -1.12 19.52
CA GLY A 119 3.08 -1.04 20.96
C GLY A 119 2.54 -2.35 21.54
N ALA A 120 2.20 -2.29 22.82
CA ALA A 120 1.48 -3.35 23.51
C ALA A 120 0.41 -2.75 24.42
N ALA A 121 -0.65 -3.51 24.64
CA ALA A 121 -1.70 -3.19 25.59
C ALA A 121 -2.26 -4.47 26.22
N ARG A 122 -2.91 -4.34 27.38
CA ARG A 122 -3.66 -5.45 27.96
C ARG A 122 -4.96 -5.62 27.19
N TRP A 123 -5.39 -6.86 27.00
CA TRP A 123 -6.61 -7.16 26.26
C TRP A 123 -7.83 -6.48 26.89
N ALA A 124 -7.98 -6.53 28.22
CA ALA A 124 -9.07 -5.87 28.94
C ALA A 124 -9.20 -4.36 28.64
N ASP A 125 -8.07 -3.66 28.45
CA ASP A 125 -8.05 -2.22 28.21
C ASP A 125 -8.45 -1.85 26.76
N LEU A 126 -8.46 -2.84 25.86
CA LEU A 126 -8.84 -2.66 24.45
C LEU A 126 -10.30 -3.05 24.18
N VAL A 127 -10.95 -3.74 25.11
CA VAL A 127 -12.36 -4.15 24.97
C VAL A 127 -13.23 -2.89 25.06
N GLY A 128 -13.98 -2.60 23.99
CA GLY A 128 -14.83 -1.42 23.89
C GLY A 128 -14.16 -0.21 23.24
N GLU A 129 -12.84 -0.25 23.04
CA GLU A 129 -12.12 0.76 22.27
C GLU A 129 -12.36 0.61 20.77
N ARG A 130 -12.22 1.72 20.03
CA ARG A 130 -12.32 1.72 18.56
C ARG A 130 -11.04 1.16 17.94
N VAL A 131 -10.89 -0.16 17.98
CA VAL A 131 -9.72 -0.88 17.44
C VAL A 131 -10.10 -1.85 16.33
N THR A 132 -9.17 -2.12 15.43
CA THR A 132 -9.30 -3.17 14.41
C THR A 132 -8.59 -4.43 14.84
N LEU A 133 -9.28 -5.57 14.90
CA LEU A 133 -8.65 -6.86 15.19
C LEU A 133 -8.08 -7.49 13.91
N LEU A 134 -6.80 -7.85 13.91
CA LEU A 134 -6.12 -8.51 12.79
C LEU A 134 -5.82 -9.98 13.13
N PRO A 135 -6.43 -10.95 12.41
CA PRO A 135 -6.06 -12.36 12.51
C PRO A 135 -4.57 -12.61 12.24
N ALA A 136 -4.01 -13.63 12.90
CA ALA A 136 -2.60 -14.01 12.80
C ALA A 136 -2.09 -14.22 11.37
N TYR A 137 -2.92 -14.76 10.47
CA TYR A 137 -2.53 -15.01 9.09
C TYR A 137 -2.18 -13.75 8.27
N LEU A 138 -2.51 -12.56 8.79
CA LEU A 138 -2.18 -11.28 8.17
C LEU A 138 -0.85 -10.70 8.64
N TRP A 139 -0.21 -11.24 9.68
CA TRP A 139 0.96 -10.60 10.31
C TRP A 139 1.97 -11.56 10.95
N ASP A 140 1.57 -12.77 11.32
CA ASP A 140 2.46 -13.82 11.87
C ASP A 140 2.80 -14.82 10.75
N ALA A 141 4.10 -14.95 10.46
CA ALA A 141 4.56 -15.78 9.35
C ALA A 141 4.20 -17.27 9.50
N ARG A 142 4.01 -17.76 10.73
CA ARG A 142 3.64 -19.15 11.01
C ARG A 142 2.22 -19.48 10.56
N TYR A 143 1.32 -18.49 10.60
CA TYR A 143 -0.10 -18.65 10.30
C TYR A 143 -0.50 -18.11 8.93
N ALA A 144 0.45 -17.57 8.14
CA ALA A 144 0.15 -17.03 6.82
C ALA A 144 -0.56 -18.04 5.89
N GLY A 145 -0.35 -19.34 6.11
CA GLY A 145 -1.04 -20.42 5.37
C GLY A 145 -2.57 -20.42 5.54
N ASP A 146 -3.10 -19.95 6.68
CA ASP A 146 -4.54 -19.92 6.95
C ASP A 146 -5.29 -18.97 6.01
N LEU A 147 -4.58 -18.05 5.35
CA LEU A 147 -5.12 -17.22 4.29
C LEU A 147 -5.83 -18.07 3.22
N ARG A 148 -5.34 -19.27 2.93
CA ARG A 148 -5.98 -20.18 1.98
C ARG A 148 -7.40 -20.53 2.42
N ALA A 149 -7.60 -20.90 3.68
CA ALA A 149 -8.91 -21.21 4.22
C ALA A 149 -9.79 -19.96 4.28
N ALA A 150 -9.21 -18.81 4.66
CA ALA A 150 -9.91 -17.53 4.73
C ALA A 150 -10.52 -17.11 3.38
N VAL A 151 -9.81 -17.35 2.27
CA VAL A 151 -10.35 -17.04 0.93
C VAL A 151 -11.26 -18.14 0.38
N GLY A 152 -11.58 -19.20 1.13
CA GLY A 152 -12.41 -20.32 0.68
C GLY A 152 -11.66 -21.40 -0.10
N GLY A 153 -10.34 -21.48 0.01
CA GLY A 153 -9.52 -22.53 -0.61
C GLY A 153 -9.62 -23.89 0.09
N SER A 154 -9.23 -24.94 -0.64
CA SER A 154 -9.04 -26.29 -0.11
C SER A 154 -7.55 -26.68 -0.14
N ALA A 155 -7.21 -27.90 0.28
CA ALA A 155 -5.86 -28.43 0.11
C ALA A 155 -5.43 -28.50 -1.38
N VAL A 156 -6.39 -28.56 -2.31
CA VAL A 156 -6.15 -28.79 -3.73
C VAL A 156 -6.07 -27.48 -4.53
N ARG A 157 -6.98 -26.53 -4.29
CA ARG A 157 -7.06 -25.28 -5.07
C ARG A 157 -7.71 -24.14 -4.29
N VAL A 158 -7.48 -22.92 -4.76
CA VAL A 158 -8.19 -21.70 -4.30
C VAL A 158 -9.33 -21.34 -5.28
N PRO A 159 -10.33 -20.56 -4.85
CA PRO A 159 -11.45 -20.18 -5.70
C PRO A 159 -11.01 -19.42 -6.96
N GLY A 160 -11.57 -19.79 -8.11
CA GLY A 160 -11.27 -19.19 -9.40
C GLY A 160 -10.04 -19.76 -10.09
N PHE A 161 -9.32 -20.71 -9.48
CA PHE A 161 -8.10 -21.30 -10.03
C PHE A 161 -8.13 -22.82 -9.98
N SER A 162 -7.45 -23.44 -10.94
CA SER A 162 -7.14 -24.88 -10.97
C SER A 162 -6.08 -25.24 -9.91
N ALA A 163 -5.81 -26.53 -9.75
CA ALA A 163 -4.76 -27.02 -8.84
C ALA A 163 -3.35 -26.52 -9.24
N ASP A 164 -3.12 -26.32 -10.54
CA ASP A 164 -1.86 -25.80 -11.07
C ASP A 164 -1.74 -24.27 -10.98
N GLY A 165 -2.77 -23.59 -10.46
CA GLY A 165 -2.80 -22.13 -10.31
C GLY A 165 -3.26 -21.37 -11.56
N GLU A 166 -3.72 -22.07 -12.60
CA GLU A 166 -4.30 -21.44 -13.80
C GLU A 166 -5.74 -20.96 -13.56
N PRO A 167 -6.14 -19.78 -14.04
CA PRO A 167 -7.51 -19.29 -13.92
C PRO A 167 -8.54 -20.24 -14.55
N LEU A 168 -9.64 -20.49 -13.84
CA LEU A 168 -10.74 -21.30 -14.36
C LEU A 168 -11.56 -20.54 -15.41
N SER A 169 -12.11 -21.30 -16.36
CA SER A 169 -13.15 -20.79 -17.25
C SER A 169 -14.44 -20.51 -16.47
N PHE A 170 -15.29 -19.66 -17.03
CA PHE A 170 -16.55 -19.28 -16.41
C PHE A 170 -17.45 -20.50 -16.10
N ASP A 171 -17.56 -21.44 -17.04
CA ASP A 171 -18.41 -22.63 -16.90
C ASP A 171 -17.91 -23.61 -15.83
N ALA A 172 -16.63 -23.52 -15.45
CA ALA A 172 -16.04 -24.35 -14.40
C ALA A 172 -16.17 -23.75 -12.99
N LEU A 173 -16.58 -22.48 -12.88
CA LEU A 173 -16.77 -21.82 -11.59
C LEU A 173 -18.00 -22.37 -10.86
N GLY A 174 -17.85 -22.61 -9.57
CA GLY A 174 -18.91 -23.12 -8.71
C GLY A 174 -19.09 -24.64 -8.79
N ALA A 175 -18.26 -25.34 -9.58
CA ALA A 175 -18.28 -26.79 -9.68
C ALA A 175 -17.70 -27.45 -8.42
N GLY A 176 -18.45 -28.44 -7.89
CA GLY A 176 -18.07 -29.23 -6.72
C GLY A 176 -18.57 -28.69 -5.38
N ASP A 177 -18.66 -29.57 -4.39
CA ASP A 177 -19.25 -29.26 -3.08
C ASP A 177 -18.24 -28.80 -2.02
N GLY A 178 -16.96 -28.75 -2.38
CA GLY A 178 -15.89 -28.29 -1.51
C GLY A 178 -15.89 -26.77 -1.26
N PRO A 179 -15.05 -26.27 -0.33
CA PRO A 179 -14.96 -24.84 -0.03
C PRO A 179 -14.74 -23.93 -1.26
N PRO A 180 -13.89 -24.31 -2.25
CA PRO A 180 -13.70 -23.46 -3.43
C PRO A 180 -14.96 -23.30 -4.29
N GLY A 181 -15.70 -24.38 -4.50
CA GLY A 181 -16.95 -24.34 -5.25
C GLY A 181 -18.01 -23.50 -4.54
N ARG A 182 -18.13 -23.62 -3.21
CA ARG A 182 -19.01 -22.76 -2.40
C ARG A 182 -18.62 -21.28 -2.47
N ALA A 183 -17.33 -20.96 -2.39
CA ALA A 183 -16.86 -19.59 -2.50
C ALA A 183 -17.16 -18.97 -3.88
N GLU A 184 -17.02 -19.76 -4.95
CA GLU A 184 -17.36 -19.35 -6.32
C GLU A 184 -18.87 -19.13 -6.49
N ARG A 185 -19.70 -20.04 -5.98
CA ARG A 185 -21.16 -19.88 -5.98
C ARG A 185 -21.60 -18.70 -5.15
N SER A 186 -21.04 -18.52 -3.95
CA SER A 186 -21.31 -17.36 -3.08
C SER A 186 -21.09 -16.04 -3.83
N ARG A 187 -20.02 -15.93 -4.63
CA ARG A 187 -19.73 -14.73 -5.43
C ARG A 187 -20.73 -14.49 -6.56
N GLN A 188 -21.20 -15.57 -7.19
CA GLN A 188 -22.16 -15.55 -8.29
C GLN A 188 -23.62 -15.39 -7.81
N ALA A 189 -23.91 -15.80 -6.58
CA ALA A 189 -25.24 -15.88 -6.03
C ALA A 189 -25.92 -14.50 -5.99
N ARG A 190 -27.19 -14.51 -6.37
CA ARG A 190 -28.08 -13.36 -6.30
C ARG A 190 -29.45 -13.86 -5.83
N PRO A 191 -30.04 -13.23 -4.80
CA PRO A 191 -29.58 -12.01 -4.14
C PRO A 191 -28.48 -12.23 -3.07
N LEU A 192 -28.01 -11.16 -2.41
CA LEU A 192 -26.87 -11.22 -1.48
C LEU A 192 -27.14 -12.12 -0.26
N THR A 193 -28.41 -12.33 0.14
CA THR A 193 -28.75 -13.32 1.17
C THR A 193 -28.24 -14.72 0.82
N ASP A 194 -28.36 -15.13 -0.44
CA ASP A 194 -27.94 -16.45 -0.90
C ASP A 194 -26.41 -16.56 -0.91
N SER A 195 -25.72 -15.44 -1.15
CA SER A 195 -24.26 -15.34 -1.06
C SER A 195 -23.76 -15.63 0.36
N PHE A 196 -24.44 -15.11 1.39
CA PHE A 196 -24.14 -15.41 2.80
C PHE A 196 -24.54 -16.85 3.17
N ALA A 197 -25.67 -17.36 2.67
CA ALA A 197 -26.07 -18.74 2.90
C ALA A 197 -25.07 -19.76 2.33
N GLU A 198 -24.59 -19.56 1.09
CA GLU A 198 -23.53 -20.38 0.47
C GLU A 198 -22.21 -20.35 1.26
N ALA A 199 -21.93 -19.23 1.95
CA ALA A 199 -20.77 -19.11 2.82
C ALA A 199 -20.93 -19.79 4.18
N GLY A 200 -22.13 -20.27 4.52
CA GLY A 200 -22.42 -21.01 5.75
C GLY A 200 -23.09 -20.20 6.86
N PHE A 201 -23.54 -18.97 6.59
CA PHE A 201 -24.28 -18.18 7.58
C PHE A 201 -25.71 -18.72 7.78
N VAL A 202 -26.16 -18.70 9.03
CA VAL A 202 -27.56 -18.89 9.39
C VAL A 202 -28.23 -17.52 9.41
N ILE A 203 -29.23 -17.31 8.57
CA ILE A 203 -29.86 -16.01 8.42
C ILE A 203 -31.10 -15.95 9.33
N ASP A 204 -31.10 -15.05 10.31
CA ASP A 204 -32.24 -14.83 11.20
C ASP A 204 -32.94 -13.50 10.84
N GLY A 205 -34.20 -13.60 10.42
CA GLY A 205 -35.02 -12.46 10.00
C GLY A 205 -34.89 -12.02 8.53
N VAL A 206 -35.56 -10.91 8.18
CA VAL A 206 -35.50 -10.32 6.83
C VAL A 206 -34.30 -9.39 6.74
N VAL A 207 -33.16 -9.90 6.26
CA VAL A 207 -32.01 -9.04 5.93
C VAL A 207 -32.36 -8.25 4.67
N GLY A 208 -32.42 -6.92 4.76
CA GLY A 208 -32.76 -5.96 3.71
C GLY A 208 -31.69 -5.85 2.61
N LEU A 209 -30.94 -6.92 2.35
CA LEU A 209 -29.92 -7.01 1.31
C LEU A 209 -30.51 -7.07 -0.11
N ASN A 210 -31.84 -7.19 -0.23
CA ASN A 210 -32.56 -7.48 -1.49
C ASN A 210 -33.28 -6.28 -2.13
N ARG A 211 -33.10 -5.02 -1.68
CA ARG A 211 -33.68 -3.86 -2.40
C ARG A 211 -32.80 -3.47 -3.61
N PRO A 212 -33.27 -3.59 -4.87
CA PRO A 212 -32.57 -2.98 -6.00
C PRO A 212 -32.60 -1.45 -5.85
N PRO A 213 -31.54 -0.73 -6.26
CA PRO A 213 -31.61 0.72 -6.35
C PRO A 213 -32.68 1.12 -7.39
N PRO A 214 -33.32 2.29 -7.26
CA PRO A 214 -34.28 2.80 -8.24
C PRO A 214 -33.69 3.05 -9.64
N GLU A 215 -32.36 2.90 -9.81
CA GLU A 215 -31.63 3.16 -11.06
C GLU A 215 -30.72 1.97 -11.45
N CYS A 216 -31.26 0.75 -11.50
CA CYS A 216 -30.59 -0.34 -12.22
C CYS A 216 -30.52 -0.01 -13.72
N VAL A 217 -29.52 0.75 -14.14
CA VAL A 217 -29.18 0.94 -15.55
C VAL A 217 -28.49 -0.35 -16.02
N GLN A 218 -29.25 -1.22 -16.68
CA GLN A 218 -28.67 -2.22 -17.57
C GLN A 218 -28.00 -1.45 -18.72
N LEU A 219 -26.67 -1.32 -18.69
CA LEU A 219 -25.92 -0.95 -19.89
C LEU A 219 -25.78 -2.20 -20.76
N PRO A 220 -26.27 -2.19 -22.02
CA PRO A 220 -25.95 -3.24 -22.95
C PRO A 220 -24.50 -3.03 -23.39
N LEU A 221 -23.66 -4.07 -23.44
CA LEU A 221 -22.63 -4.29 -24.48
C LEU A 221 -21.93 -5.65 -24.27
N PRO A 222 -21.36 -6.26 -25.34
CA PRO A 222 -21.11 -7.70 -25.43
C PRO A 222 -19.62 -8.08 -25.26
N VAL A 223 -19.22 -8.65 -24.11
CA VAL A 223 -18.29 -9.80 -23.87
C VAL A 223 -18.20 -10.04 -22.34
N PRO A 224 -17.90 -11.25 -21.83
CA PRO A 224 -18.60 -11.85 -20.72
C PRO A 224 -18.25 -11.20 -19.37
N LEU A 225 -19.12 -10.30 -18.94
CA LEU A 225 -19.44 -10.09 -17.52
C LEU A 225 -20.92 -10.40 -17.37
N PRO A 226 -21.29 -11.02 -16.25
CA PRO A 226 -21.84 -10.17 -15.21
C PRO A 226 -21.21 -10.51 -13.85
N VAL A 227 -20.07 -9.89 -13.55
CA VAL A 227 -19.83 -9.49 -12.15
C VAL A 227 -20.43 -8.09 -12.01
N VAL A 228 -21.75 -8.02 -11.91
CA VAL A 228 -22.43 -6.79 -11.49
C VAL A 228 -22.19 -6.66 -10.00
N PHE A 229 -21.15 -5.91 -9.63
CA PHE A 229 -20.97 -5.43 -8.27
C PHE A 229 -22.17 -4.55 -7.89
N PRO A 230 -22.60 -4.55 -6.62
CA PRO A 230 -23.58 -3.57 -6.17
C PRO A 230 -23.01 -2.17 -6.43
N GLY A 231 -23.86 -1.28 -6.92
CA GLY A 231 -23.49 0.02 -7.48
C GLY A 231 -22.68 0.94 -6.56
N PRO A 232 -22.32 2.13 -7.05
CA PRO A 232 -21.45 3.09 -6.36
C PRO A 232 -22.09 3.49 -5.02
N GLY A 233 -21.67 2.83 -3.94
CA GLY A 233 -22.27 3.01 -2.61
C GLY A 233 -22.18 1.79 -1.71
N ARG A 234 -22.03 0.56 -2.24
CA ARG A 234 -21.86 -0.64 -1.39
C ARG A 234 -20.47 -1.26 -1.56
N ARG A 235 -19.73 -1.33 -0.46
CA ARG A 235 -18.44 -2.05 -0.36
C ARG A 235 -18.68 -3.53 -0.73
N ALA A 236 -17.89 -4.08 -1.65
CA ALA A 236 -18.00 -5.50 -2.02
C ALA A 236 -17.52 -6.39 -0.86
N ILE A 237 -18.47 -6.98 -0.13
CA ILE A 237 -18.21 -7.92 0.98
C ILE A 237 -17.97 -9.33 0.42
N ASP A 238 -16.99 -10.04 0.96
CA ASP A 238 -16.68 -11.45 0.76
C ASP A 238 -17.22 -12.25 1.97
N PRO A 239 -18.38 -12.90 1.84
CA PRO A 239 -18.98 -13.64 2.95
C PRO A 239 -18.12 -14.81 3.41
N MET A 240 -17.35 -15.46 2.52
CA MET A 240 -16.49 -16.59 2.91
C MET A 240 -15.42 -16.17 3.89
N ARG A 241 -14.73 -15.07 3.57
CA ARG A 241 -13.69 -14.51 4.43
C ARG A 241 -14.27 -14.00 5.74
N LEU A 242 -15.40 -13.31 5.67
CA LEU A 242 -16.08 -12.80 6.86
C LEU A 242 -16.50 -13.93 7.80
N HIS A 243 -17.07 -15.02 7.28
CA HIS A 243 -17.43 -16.20 8.06
C HIS A 243 -16.20 -16.82 8.74
N HIS A 244 -15.08 -16.95 8.02
CA HIS A 244 -13.83 -17.44 8.57
C HIS A 244 -13.29 -16.54 9.69
N ASP A 245 -13.16 -15.24 9.41
CA ASP A 245 -12.56 -14.27 10.34
C ASP A 245 -13.40 -14.13 11.62
N VAL A 246 -14.73 -14.05 11.51
CA VAL A 246 -15.65 -13.98 12.66
C VAL A 246 -15.46 -15.19 13.59
N ARG A 247 -15.42 -16.41 13.04
CA ARG A 247 -15.22 -17.63 13.85
C ARG A 247 -13.83 -17.69 14.49
N LEU A 248 -12.81 -17.28 13.76
CA LEU A 248 -11.45 -17.23 14.28
C LEU A 248 -11.36 -16.23 15.43
N LEU A 249 -11.88 -15.02 15.24
CA LEU A 249 -11.89 -13.99 16.27
C LEU A 249 -12.73 -14.41 17.49
N ALA A 250 -13.86 -15.10 17.30
CA ALA A 250 -14.66 -15.71 18.38
C ALA A 250 -13.81 -16.59 19.29
N ALA A 251 -13.12 -17.56 18.69
CA ALA A 251 -12.34 -18.55 19.41
C ALA A 251 -11.14 -17.93 20.13
N ARG A 252 -10.55 -16.87 19.56
CA ARG A 252 -9.37 -16.20 20.12
C ARG A 252 -9.73 -15.16 21.19
N THR A 253 -10.82 -14.42 21.03
CA THR A 253 -11.15 -13.30 21.93
C THR A 253 -12.16 -13.67 23.01
N GLY A 254 -12.91 -14.76 22.84
CA GLY A 254 -14.04 -15.12 23.72
C GLY A 254 -15.27 -14.23 23.54
N LEU A 255 -15.23 -13.23 22.66
CA LEU A 255 -16.39 -12.41 22.31
C LEU A 255 -17.25 -13.19 21.32
N PRO A 256 -18.56 -13.39 21.54
CA PRO A 256 -19.40 -14.16 20.63
C PRO A 256 -20.12 -13.31 19.58
N THR A 257 -20.07 -11.97 19.69
CA THR A 257 -20.89 -11.08 18.88
C THR A 257 -20.04 -9.95 18.27
N TRP A 258 -20.26 -9.66 16.99
CA TRP A 258 -19.62 -8.55 16.27
C TRP A 258 -20.61 -7.77 15.41
N ALA A 259 -20.24 -6.56 15.04
CA ALA A 259 -20.96 -5.75 14.07
C ALA A 259 -20.07 -5.35 12.88
N LEU A 260 -20.65 -5.22 11.69
CA LEU A 260 -20.00 -4.67 10.49
C LEU A 260 -20.87 -3.54 9.94
N TRP A 261 -20.33 -2.33 9.86
CA TRP A 261 -21.02 -1.21 9.24
C TRP A 261 -21.19 -1.42 7.72
N LEU A 262 -22.40 -1.16 7.21
CA LEU A 262 -22.72 -1.25 5.78
C LEU A 262 -22.75 0.12 5.11
N ASP A 263 -23.76 0.92 5.43
CA ASP A 263 -24.04 2.24 4.87
C ASP A 263 -24.95 3.01 5.84
N GLY A 264 -24.86 4.35 5.84
CA GLY A 264 -25.73 5.21 6.66
C GLY A 264 -25.80 4.74 8.11
N ASP A 265 -27.00 4.34 8.54
CA ASP A 265 -27.30 3.82 9.86
C ASP A 265 -27.33 2.28 9.97
N ARG A 266 -26.94 1.54 8.94
CA ARG A 266 -27.13 0.09 8.85
C ARG A 266 -25.88 -0.71 9.21
N TYR A 267 -26.08 -1.78 9.99
CA TYR A 267 -25.03 -2.70 10.42
C TYR A 267 -25.48 -4.15 10.23
N LEU A 268 -24.52 -5.05 9.98
CA LEU A 268 -24.71 -6.49 10.11
C LEU A 268 -24.17 -6.94 11.46
N ARG A 269 -24.98 -7.64 12.23
CA ARG A 269 -24.60 -8.33 13.45
C ARG A 269 -24.31 -9.79 13.14
N PHE A 270 -23.23 -10.30 13.73
CA PHE A 270 -22.83 -11.70 13.66
C PHE A 270 -22.77 -12.26 15.07
N ASP A 271 -23.48 -13.36 15.31
CA ASP A 271 -23.41 -14.11 16.56
C ASP A 271 -22.82 -15.49 16.29
N VAL A 272 -21.77 -15.87 17.02
CA VAL A 272 -21.12 -17.18 16.91
C VAL A 272 -21.55 -18.05 18.08
N ALA A 273 -22.15 -19.20 17.77
CA ALA A 273 -22.53 -20.20 18.76
C ALA A 273 -22.22 -21.62 18.23
N GLY A 274 -21.33 -22.32 18.93
CA GLY A 274 -20.83 -23.62 18.48
C GLY A 274 -20.16 -23.51 17.10
N GLU A 275 -20.67 -24.25 16.11
CA GLU A 275 -20.16 -24.20 14.73
C GLU A 275 -20.93 -23.25 13.81
N GLY A 276 -22.00 -22.59 14.28
CA GLY A 276 -22.81 -21.69 13.45
C GLY A 276 -22.39 -20.22 13.59
N VAL A 277 -22.67 -19.45 12.54
CA VAL A 277 -22.59 -17.99 12.56
C VAL A 277 -23.95 -17.43 12.12
N TRP A 278 -24.64 -16.76 13.03
CA TRP A 278 -25.95 -16.16 12.79
C TRP A 278 -25.78 -14.73 12.30
N LEU A 279 -26.60 -14.34 11.33
CA LEU A 279 -26.59 -13.03 10.69
C LEU A 279 -27.92 -12.31 10.92
N THR A 280 -27.84 -11.08 11.41
CA THR A 280 -29.00 -10.19 11.58
C THR A 280 -28.65 -8.75 11.14
N GLU A 281 -29.60 -8.01 10.59
CA GLU A 281 -29.43 -6.59 10.25
C GLU A 281 -29.91 -5.69 11.39
N LEU A 282 -29.12 -4.67 11.73
CA LEU A 282 -29.39 -3.69 12.78
C LEU A 282 -29.32 -2.24 12.26
N THR A 283 -29.91 -1.31 13.01
CA THR A 283 -29.75 0.16 12.83
C THR A 283 -28.86 0.78 13.93
N THR A 284 -28.30 1.97 13.70
CA THR A 284 -27.32 2.67 14.57
C THR A 284 -27.75 2.84 16.02
N SER A 285 -29.05 2.85 16.30
CA SER A 285 -29.61 2.99 17.65
C SER A 285 -29.28 1.84 18.60
N ALA A 286 -28.45 0.86 18.18
CA ALA A 286 -28.17 -0.38 18.91
C ALA A 286 -26.68 -0.73 19.06
N LEU A 287 -25.72 0.16 18.75
CA LEU A 287 -24.30 -0.22 18.70
C LEU A 287 -23.52 0.06 20.02
N GLU A 288 -23.33 -0.99 20.81
CA GLU A 288 -22.26 -1.12 21.82
C GLU A 288 -21.30 -2.30 21.49
N LEU A 289 -21.28 -2.74 20.22
CA LEU A 289 -20.60 -3.96 19.79
C LEU A 289 -19.21 -3.67 19.18
N PRO A 290 -18.24 -4.62 19.29
CA PRO A 290 -16.98 -4.54 18.56
C PRO A 290 -17.23 -4.49 17.04
N GLU A 291 -16.71 -3.45 16.39
CA GLU A 291 -16.85 -3.27 14.94
C GLU A 291 -15.75 -4.04 14.19
N LEU A 292 -16.15 -4.86 13.22
CA LEU A 292 -15.27 -5.43 12.20
C LEU A 292 -15.09 -4.41 11.09
N PRO A 293 -13.84 -4.01 10.77
CA PRO A 293 -13.59 -3.15 9.63
C PRO A 293 -14.08 -3.77 8.34
N GLY A 294 -14.91 -3.01 7.62
CA GLY A 294 -15.36 -3.40 6.29
C GLY A 294 -14.27 -3.50 5.22
N ASP A 295 -13.00 -3.22 5.55
CA ASP A 295 -11.85 -3.49 4.68
C ASP A 295 -11.36 -4.94 4.79
N MET A 296 -11.55 -5.59 5.95
CA MET A 296 -11.20 -6.99 6.15
C MET A 296 -12.26 -7.92 5.55
N ALA A 297 -13.52 -7.50 5.58
CA ALA A 297 -14.62 -8.24 4.97
C ALA A 297 -14.61 -8.19 3.43
N ARG A 298 -13.60 -7.60 2.77
CA ARG A 298 -13.54 -7.50 1.31
C ARG A 298 -12.89 -8.72 0.68
N TYR A 299 -13.25 -8.94 -0.59
CA TYR A 299 -12.59 -9.90 -1.46
C TYR A 299 -11.09 -9.73 -1.44
N PHE A 300 -10.38 -10.86 -1.40
CA PHE A 300 -8.94 -10.87 -1.50
C PHE A 300 -8.51 -10.45 -2.90
N VAL A 301 -8.20 -9.15 -3.04
CA VAL A 301 -7.98 -8.48 -4.33
C VAL A 301 -6.85 -9.09 -5.16
N ASP A 302 -5.89 -9.75 -4.53
CA ASP A 302 -4.75 -10.35 -5.20
C ASP A 302 -5.18 -11.48 -6.15
N LEU A 303 -6.20 -12.28 -5.77
CA LEU A 303 -6.77 -13.32 -6.64
C LEU A 303 -7.45 -12.68 -7.87
N GLU A 304 -8.12 -11.55 -7.69
CA GLU A 304 -8.77 -10.83 -8.80
C GLU A 304 -7.73 -10.18 -9.74
N LEU A 305 -6.65 -9.65 -9.19
CA LEU A 305 -5.52 -9.12 -9.98
C LEU A 305 -4.89 -10.20 -10.84
N ILE A 306 -4.69 -11.41 -10.30
CA ILE A 306 -4.14 -12.54 -11.05
C ILE A 306 -5.10 -13.02 -12.12
N ARG A 307 -6.39 -13.21 -11.76
CA ARG A 307 -7.43 -13.66 -12.68
C ARG A 307 -7.59 -12.74 -13.89
N CYS A 308 -7.41 -11.43 -13.70
CA CYS A 308 -7.46 -10.44 -14.77
C CYS A 308 -6.11 -10.21 -15.48
N GLY A 309 -5.08 -11.01 -15.19
CA GLY A 309 -3.75 -10.89 -15.81
C GLY A 309 -3.01 -9.58 -15.48
N ARG A 310 -3.39 -8.90 -14.39
CA ARG A 310 -2.74 -7.66 -13.93
C ARG A 310 -1.54 -7.94 -13.03
N LEU A 311 -1.47 -9.13 -12.47
CA LEU A 311 -0.41 -9.58 -11.58
C LEU A 311 -0.16 -11.07 -11.85
N THR A 312 1.08 -11.53 -11.75
CA THR A 312 1.41 -12.96 -11.81
C THR A 312 1.65 -13.48 -10.39
N PRO A 313 1.43 -14.78 -10.09
CA PRO A 313 1.68 -15.33 -8.75
C PRO A 313 3.10 -15.05 -8.20
N GLY A 314 4.09 -14.88 -9.08
CA GLY A 314 5.46 -14.52 -8.71
C GLY A 314 5.64 -13.10 -8.18
N GLU A 315 4.69 -12.20 -8.43
CA GLU A 315 4.69 -10.80 -7.97
C GLU A 315 3.98 -10.62 -6.62
N LEU A 316 3.39 -11.70 -6.08
CA LEU A 316 2.82 -11.69 -4.73
C LEU A 316 3.93 -11.70 -3.68
N HIS A 317 3.58 -11.22 -2.48
CA HIS A 317 4.38 -11.44 -1.29
C HIS A 317 4.68 -12.94 -1.11
N PRO A 318 5.92 -13.37 -0.80
CA PRO A 318 6.29 -14.79 -0.74
C PRO A 318 5.40 -15.65 0.17
N LEU A 319 5.08 -15.15 1.37
CA LEU A 319 4.16 -15.84 2.29
C LEU A 319 2.72 -15.95 1.72
N VAL A 320 2.23 -14.91 1.04
CA VAL A 320 0.90 -14.92 0.39
C VAL A 320 0.88 -15.88 -0.80
N ARG A 321 1.94 -15.87 -1.61
CA ARG A 321 2.12 -16.82 -2.71
C ARG A 321 2.12 -18.25 -2.20
N ALA A 322 2.94 -18.56 -1.19
CA ALA A 322 3.02 -19.90 -0.62
C ALA A 322 1.69 -20.36 -0.01
N ALA A 323 0.95 -19.44 0.61
CA ALA A 323 -0.38 -19.71 1.13
C ALA A 323 -1.37 -20.04 0.00
N LEU A 324 -1.43 -19.26 -1.08
CA LEU A 324 -2.45 -19.42 -2.13
C LEU A 324 -2.11 -20.47 -3.19
N PHE A 325 -0.84 -20.57 -3.57
CA PHE A 325 -0.33 -21.42 -4.65
C PHE A 325 0.88 -22.24 -4.15
N PRO A 326 0.66 -23.22 -3.27
CA PRO A 326 1.74 -24.08 -2.80
C PRO A 326 2.34 -24.87 -3.97
N ALA A 327 3.65 -25.12 -3.94
CA ALA A 327 4.27 -26.02 -4.91
C ALA A 327 3.69 -27.44 -4.74
N PRO A 328 3.46 -28.19 -5.83
CA PRO A 328 3.00 -29.57 -5.73
C PRO A 328 4.03 -30.42 -4.97
N GLU A 329 3.56 -31.24 -4.02
CA GLU A 329 4.38 -32.00 -3.05
C GLU A 329 5.49 -32.86 -3.71
N SER A 330 5.32 -33.26 -4.97
CA SER A 330 6.32 -34.03 -5.72
C SER A 330 7.67 -33.31 -5.89
N SER A 331 7.64 -31.98 -5.98
CA SER A 331 8.85 -31.16 -6.15
C SER A 331 9.65 -31.04 -4.84
N ALA A 332 8.98 -30.93 -3.70
CA ALA A 332 9.62 -30.87 -2.38
C ALA A 332 10.26 -32.21 -1.95
N ARG A 333 9.64 -33.35 -2.30
CA ARG A 333 10.18 -34.69 -2.02
C ARG A 333 11.44 -34.99 -2.84
N SER A 334 11.48 -34.57 -4.12
CA SER A 334 12.64 -34.82 -4.99
C SER A 334 13.92 -34.09 -4.56
N VAL A 335 13.79 -32.91 -3.95
CA VAL A 335 14.93 -32.13 -3.45
C VAL A 335 15.52 -32.75 -2.18
N LEU A 336 14.68 -33.30 -1.30
CA LEU A 336 15.12 -34.01 -0.09
C LEU A 336 15.72 -35.39 -0.41
N GLU A 337 15.19 -36.11 -1.41
CA GLU A 337 15.75 -37.40 -1.86
C GLU A 337 17.06 -37.24 -2.63
N SER A 338 17.22 -36.16 -3.42
CA SER A 338 18.47 -35.85 -4.13
C SER A 338 19.61 -35.45 -3.18
N ALA A 339 19.29 -34.83 -2.03
CA ALA A 339 20.26 -34.47 -1.00
C ALA A 339 20.73 -35.65 -0.12
N ALA A 340 20.05 -36.81 -0.19
CA ALA A 340 20.30 -37.97 0.68
C ALA A 340 21.01 -39.15 -0.02
N ALA A 341 21.36 -39.04 -1.30
CA ALA A 341 22.08 -40.10 -2.02
C ALA A 341 23.60 -39.96 -1.81
N PRO A 342 24.29 -40.94 -1.19
CA PRO A 342 25.75 -40.96 -1.18
C PRO A 342 26.28 -41.19 -2.60
N PRO A 343 27.41 -40.56 -3.00
CA PRO A 343 27.96 -40.74 -4.33
C PRO A 343 28.44 -42.18 -4.53
N SER A 344 28.01 -42.80 -5.62
CA SER A 344 28.46 -44.13 -6.06
C SER A 344 29.96 -44.11 -6.41
N PRO A 345 30.76 -45.16 -6.12
CA PRO A 345 32.21 -45.15 -6.31
C PRO A 345 32.71 -45.35 -7.75
N ASP A 346 31.83 -45.65 -8.72
CA ASP A 346 32.24 -46.17 -10.03
C ASP A 346 31.84 -45.26 -11.21
N ALA A 347 32.39 -44.05 -11.27
CA ALA A 347 32.36 -43.22 -12.48
C ALA A 347 33.78 -43.03 -13.03
N PRO A 348 34.06 -43.41 -14.30
CA PRO A 348 35.41 -43.36 -14.85
C PRO A 348 35.86 -41.91 -15.13
N ALA A 349 37.14 -41.66 -14.83
CA ALA A 349 37.81 -40.39 -15.06
C ALA A 349 37.91 -40.06 -16.56
N VAL A 350 37.17 -39.04 -17.00
CA VAL A 350 37.38 -38.41 -18.31
C VAL A 350 38.12 -37.10 -18.10
N LEU A 351 39.38 -37.09 -18.54
CA LEU A 351 40.21 -35.91 -18.70
C LEU A 351 39.67 -35.06 -19.87
N ALA A 352 39.37 -33.79 -19.62
CA ALA A 352 39.27 -32.75 -20.63
C ALA A 352 40.12 -31.54 -20.19
N PRO A 353 40.97 -30.97 -21.06
CA PRO A 353 41.66 -29.71 -20.81
C PRO A 353 40.85 -28.52 -21.35
N GLY A 354 41.01 -27.35 -20.71
CA GLY A 354 40.84 -26.05 -21.37
C GLY A 354 39.60 -25.23 -20.99
N GLY A 355 39.81 -24.25 -20.11
CA GLY A 355 39.28 -22.88 -20.18
C GLY A 355 37.79 -22.65 -20.45
N GLY A 356 37.04 -22.33 -19.40
CA GLY A 356 35.71 -21.72 -19.51
C GLY A 356 35.17 -21.36 -18.13
N ALA A 357 35.01 -20.05 -17.89
CA ALA A 357 34.53 -19.51 -16.62
C ALA A 357 33.17 -20.11 -16.21
N VAL A 358 33.10 -20.60 -14.97
CA VAL A 358 31.86 -21.03 -14.31
C VAL A 358 31.04 -19.77 -13.97
N PRO A 359 29.79 -19.61 -14.44
CA PRO A 359 28.90 -18.62 -13.86
C PRO A 359 28.36 -19.18 -12.53
N GLY A 360 28.70 -18.52 -11.44
CA GLY A 360 28.15 -18.80 -10.13
C GLY A 360 26.62 -18.67 -10.14
N SER A 361 25.97 -19.69 -9.58
CA SER A 361 24.57 -19.75 -9.25
C SER A 361 24.22 -18.74 -8.15
N GLY A 362 24.15 -17.46 -8.53
CA GLY A 362 23.45 -16.42 -7.79
C GLY A 362 22.11 -16.19 -8.48
N GLY A 363 21.07 -16.88 -8.03
CA GLY A 363 19.70 -16.61 -8.45
C GLY A 363 19.27 -15.24 -7.97
N VAL A 364 19.64 -14.19 -8.71
CA VAL A 364 19.11 -12.84 -8.53
C VAL A 364 17.62 -12.94 -8.78
N PHE A 365 16.82 -12.80 -7.72
CA PHE A 365 15.39 -12.60 -7.81
C PHE A 365 15.15 -11.41 -8.76
N GLY A 366 14.69 -11.71 -9.96
CA GLY A 366 14.19 -10.71 -10.91
C GLY A 366 12.96 -10.06 -10.30
N GLY A 367 13.15 -8.90 -9.67
CA GLY A 367 12.04 -8.12 -9.14
C GLY A 367 11.04 -7.75 -10.25
N PRO A 368 9.74 -7.67 -9.94
CA PRO A 368 8.77 -7.20 -10.92
C PRO A 368 8.95 -5.70 -11.14
N GLY A 369 9.37 -5.35 -12.35
CA GLY A 369 9.63 -3.96 -12.75
C GLY A 369 10.91 -3.73 -13.56
N ALA A 370 11.50 -4.78 -14.15
CA ALA A 370 12.58 -4.64 -15.15
C ALA A 370 12.11 -4.08 -16.52
N ASP A 371 11.15 -3.14 -16.50
CA ASP A 371 10.83 -2.24 -17.62
C ASP A 371 11.28 -0.83 -17.19
N ARG A 372 12.57 -0.66 -16.85
CA ARG A 372 13.64 -0.13 -17.73
C ARG A 372 13.20 1.07 -18.56
N ASP A 373 13.43 2.27 -18.02
CA ASP A 373 13.28 3.60 -18.63
C ASP A 373 11.98 3.80 -19.43
N ALA A 374 11.20 4.85 -19.15
CA ALA A 374 10.06 5.17 -20.03
C ALA A 374 10.57 5.37 -21.46
N GLY A 375 10.39 4.35 -22.32
CA GLY A 375 10.97 4.32 -23.65
C GLY A 375 10.61 5.60 -24.41
N PRO A 376 11.50 6.09 -25.30
CA PRO A 376 11.45 7.45 -25.81
C PRO A 376 10.07 7.80 -26.37
N VAL A 377 9.51 8.90 -25.88
CA VAL A 377 8.23 9.45 -26.31
C VAL A 377 8.47 10.38 -27.49
N ARG A 378 7.64 10.25 -28.52
CA ARG A 378 7.70 11.12 -29.69
C ARG A 378 6.95 12.42 -29.41
N VAL A 379 7.62 13.56 -29.58
CA VAL A 379 7.08 14.90 -29.39
C VAL A 379 7.25 15.69 -30.69
N ARG A 380 6.22 16.44 -31.09
CA ARG A 380 6.31 17.33 -32.25
C ARG A 380 7.04 18.60 -31.85
N CYS A 381 8.17 18.90 -32.47
CA CYS A 381 8.99 20.08 -32.19
C CYS A 381 9.35 20.76 -33.51
N ARG A 382 8.98 22.03 -33.69
CA ARG A 382 9.24 22.83 -34.92
C ARG A 382 8.87 22.11 -36.24
N GLY A 383 7.80 21.31 -36.25
CA GLY A 383 7.38 20.58 -37.44
C GLY A 383 8.15 19.28 -37.70
N GLU A 384 8.97 18.81 -36.75
CA GLU A 384 9.65 17.50 -36.79
C GLU A 384 9.27 16.62 -35.59
N TRP A 385 9.53 15.32 -35.68
CA TRP A 385 9.27 14.37 -34.60
C TRP A 385 10.56 14.07 -33.85
N HIS A 386 10.65 14.53 -32.60
CA HIS A 386 11.80 14.31 -31.74
C HIS A 386 11.50 13.22 -30.72
N LYS A 387 12.55 12.56 -30.22
CA LYS A 387 12.46 11.57 -29.15
C LYS A 387 12.85 12.23 -27.83
N VAL A 388 11.98 12.09 -26.84
CA VAL A 388 12.20 12.55 -25.47
C VAL A 388 12.06 11.35 -24.55
N GLY A 389 13.15 10.94 -23.91
CA GLY A 389 13.19 9.85 -22.96
C GLY A 389 13.42 10.37 -21.54
N VAL A 390 13.08 9.56 -20.55
CA VAL A 390 13.61 9.75 -19.19
C VAL A 390 14.58 8.62 -18.94
N ARG A 391 15.80 8.97 -18.56
CA ARG A 391 16.82 8.03 -18.15
C ARG A 391 17.16 8.30 -16.70
N LEU A 392 16.96 7.30 -15.85
CA LEU A 392 17.28 7.39 -14.41
C LEU A 392 16.63 8.62 -13.71
N GLY A 393 15.42 8.99 -14.12
CA GLY A 393 14.68 10.13 -13.54
C GLY A 393 15.02 11.51 -14.11
N ARG A 394 15.98 11.61 -15.05
CA ARG A 394 16.30 12.84 -15.78
C ARG A 394 15.71 12.82 -17.19
N LEU A 395 15.01 13.89 -17.55
CA LEU A 395 14.49 14.05 -18.90
C LEU A 395 15.65 14.35 -19.88
N GLY A 396 15.80 13.51 -20.90
CA GLY A 396 16.77 13.68 -21.96
C GLY A 396 16.13 14.24 -23.23
N LEU A 397 16.66 15.35 -23.74
CA LEU A 397 16.33 15.91 -25.05
C LEU A 397 17.36 15.42 -26.08
N GLU A 398 17.37 14.12 -26.37
CA GLU A 398 18.37 13.46 -27.23
C GLU A 398 18.46 14.05 -28.65
N SER A 399 17.39 14.69 -29.11
CA SER A 399 17.31 15.35 -30.42
C SER A 399 17.85 16.80 -30.43
N HIS A 400 18.43 17.29 -29.32
CA HIS A 400 18.92 18.67 -29.19
C HIS A 400 20.31 18.75 -28.56
N THR A 401 21.17 19.63 -29.09
CA THR A 401 22.49 19.92 -28.51
C THR A 401 22.38 20.77 -27.25
N GLU A 402 23.38 20.73 -26.36
CA GLU A 402 23.40 21.57 -25.16
C GLU A 402 23.38 23.09 -25.47
N ALA A 403 23.97 23.50 -26.59
CA ALA A 403 23.95 24.90 -27.03
C ALA A 403 22.53 25.35 -27.39
N GLU A 404 21.78 24.52 -28.11
CA GLU A 404 20.36 24.79 -28.40
C GLU A 404 19.53 24.81 -27.13
N GLN A 405 19.72 23.84 -26.24
CA GLN A 405 19.00 23.81 -24.96
C GLN A 405 19.26 25.07 -24.13
N ARG A 406 20.52 25.53 -24.05
CA ARG A 406 20.87 26.80 -23.38
C ARG A 406 20.19 28.00 -24.03
N ARG A 407 20.20 28.09 -25.37
CA ARG A 407 19.55 29.19 -26.10
C ARG A 407 18.05 29.25 -25.81
N GLU A 408 17.35 28.12 -25.90
CA GLU A 408 15.89 28.10 -25.67
C GLU A 408 15.54 28.43 -24.21
N ARG A 409 16.31 27.91 -23.25
CA ARG A 409 16.13 28.27 -21.82
C ARG A 409 16.33 29.76 -21.59
N ALA A 410 17.32 30.38 -22.23
CA ALA A 410 17.56 31.82 -22.16
C ALA A 410 16.41 32.62 -22.80
N LEU A 411 15.99 32.27 -24.02
CA LEU A 411 14.87 32.94 -24.71
C LEU A 411 13.58 32.92 -23.88
N ARG A 412 13.31 31.80 -23.23
CA ARG A 412 12.18 31.67 -22.31
C ARG A 412 12.34 32.53 -21.06
N ALA A 413 13.53 32.62 -20.48
CA ALA A 413 13.78 33.52 -19.35
C ALA A 413 13.46 34.98 -19.69
N PHE A 414 13.55 35.37 -20.97
CA PHE A 414 13.13 36.67 -21.50
C PHE A 414 11.66 36.73 -21.96
N GLY A 415 10.83 35.74 -21.63
CA GLY A 415 9.40 35.73 -21.93
C GLY A 415 9.01 35.07 -23.26
N GLY A 416 9.93 34.39 -23.95
CA GLY A 416 9.62 33.66 -25.18
C GLY A 416 8.74 32.43 -24.96
N GLU A 417 7.84 32.15 -25.91
CA GLU A 417 7.01 30.93 -25.90
C GLU A 417 7.86 29.67 -26.11
N VAL A 418 7.71 28.68 -25.24
CA VAL A 418 8.32 27.35 -25.41
C VAL A 418 7.34 26.38 -26.05
N SER A 419 7.79 25.66 -27.08
CA SER A 419 7.00 24.65 -27.77
C SER A 419 7.76 23.34 -27.95
N GLY A 420 7.03 22.26 -28.23
CA GLY A 420 7.61 20.93 -28.48
C GLY A 420 8.43 20.39 -27.31
N CYS A 421 9.67 19.97 -27.57
CA CYS A 421 10.56 19.34 -26.59
C CYS A 421 10.79 20.20 -25.34
N PHE A 422 10.97 21.51 -25.51
CA PHE A 422 11.23 22.44 -24.41
C PHE A 422 9.98 22.73 -23.56
N ALA A 423 8.79 22.63 -24.15
CA ALA A 423 7.53 22.66 -23.40
C ALA A 423 7.38 21.41 -22.52
N VAL A 424 7.81 20.24 -23.03
CA VAL A 424 7.80 18.98 -22.26
C VAL A 424 8.84 19.02 -21.14
N GLU A 425 10.06 19.48 -21.41
CA GLU A 425 11.10 19.71 -20.39
C GLU A 425 10.60 20.68 -19.32
N HIS A 426 9.98 21.77 -19.72
CA HIS A 426 9.40 22.67 -18.75
C HIS A 426 8.28 22.03 -17.93
N ALA A 427 7.34 21.34 -18.57
CA ALA A 427 6.25 20.66 -17.87
C ALA A 427 6.73 19.54 -16.93
N TRP A 428 7.93 18.99 -17.20
CA TRP A 428 8.58 17.99 -16.35
C TRP A 428 8.98 18.58 -15.00
N HIS A 429 9.57 19.78 -14.99
CA HIS A 429 10.03 20.51 -13.79
C HIS A 429 9.04 21.55 -13.24
N GLY A 430 8.03 21.93 -14.02
CA GLY A 430 7.10 23.00 -13.73
C GLY A 430 5.84 22.54 -13.00
N PRO A 431 5.18 23.44 -12.24
CA PRO A 431 3.91 23.13 -11.57
C PRO A 431 2.75 22.98 -12.58
N VAL A 432 2.87 23.62 -13.74
CA VAL A 432 1.85 23.67 -14.80
C VAL A 432 2.47 23.22 -16.13
N GLY A 433 1.69 22.50 -16.94
CA GLY A 433 2.11 22.04 -18.25
C GLY A 433 1.60 20.64 -18.58
N ARG A 434 1.41 20.35 -19.86
CA ARG A 434 0.89 19.06 -20.33
C ARG A 434 2.03 18.11 -20.66
N LEU A 435 2.23 17.11 -19.81
CA LEU A 435 3.12 15.98 -20.11
C LEU A 435 2.42 14.92 -20.97
N PRO A 436 3.12 14.30 -21.93
CA PRO A 436 2.69 13.06 -22.56
C PRO A 436 2.34 11.99 -21.52
N ARG A 437 1.34 11.14 -21.82
CA ARG A 437 0.80 10.14 -20.88
C ARG A 437 1.88 9.26 -20.25
N ARG A 438 2.87 8.81 -21.04
CA ARG A 438 3.98 7.95 -20.57
C ARG A 438 4.92 8.69 -19.61
N LEU A 439 5.30 9.93 -19.93
CA LEU A 439 6.13 10.75 -19.05
C LEU A 439 5.42 11.08 -17.74
N ARG A 440 4.13 11.42 -17.79
CA ARG A 440 3.32 11.62 -16.59
C ARG A 440 3.27 10.36 -15.71
N ALA A 441 3.07 9.18 -16.31
CA ALA A 441 3.07 7.91 -15.59
C ALA A 441 4.44 7.57 -14.98
N HIS A 442 5.54 7.89 -15.68
CA HIS A 442 6.88 7.70 -15.16
C HIS A 442 7.21 8.65 -13.99
N ARG A 443 6.79 9.92 -14.08
CA ARG A 443 6.93 10.86 -12.96
C ARG A 443 6.16 10.37 -11.73
N GLU A 444 4.94 9.89 -11.92
CA GLU A 444 4.14 9.28 -10.86
C GLU A 444 4.82 8.04 -10.26
N ASP A 445 5.36 7.14 -11.09
CA ASP A 445 6.13 5.97 -10.64
C ASP A 445 7.29 6.34 -9.71
N LEU A 446 8.09 7.35 -10.07
CA LEU A 446 9.20 7.82 -9.22
C LEU A 446 8.69 8.29 -7.85
N TRP A 447 7.60 9.04 -7.81
CA TRP A 447 6.99 9.48 -6.55
C TRP A 447 6.51 8.33 -5.68
N GLN A 448 5.85 7.35 -6.28
CA GLN A 448 5.39 6.16 -5.57
C GLN A 448 6.56 5.38 -4.97
N ARG A 449 7.65 5.19 -5.73
CA ARG A 449 8.87 4.54 -5.25
C ARG A 449 9.50 5.28 -4.07
N MET A 450 9.58 6.61 -4.14
CA MET A 450 10.14 7.42 -3.06
C MET A 450 9.28 7.32 -1.80
N ILE A 451 7.96 7.52 -1.88
CA ILE A 451 7.05 7.51 -0.72
C ILE A 451 7.15 6.18 0.05
N HIS A 452 7.10 5.05 -0.67
CA HIS A 452 7.09 3.72 -0.06
C HIS A 452 8.48 3.20 0.30
N GLY A 453 9.48 3.45 -0.55
CA GLY A 453 10.87 3.10 -0.28
C GLY A 453 11.54 3.97 0.79
N GLY A 454 11.00 5.17 1.03
CA GLY A 454 11.51 6.10 2.03
C GLY A 454 12.87 6.69 1.66
N THR A 455 13.58 7.21 2.66
CA THR A 455 14.84 7.95 2.48
C THR A 455 15.90 7.16 1.71
N ARG A 456 15.98 5.84 1.93
CA ARG A 456 16.91 4.97 1.20
C ARG A 456 16.69 5.04 -0.30
N THR A 457 15.46 4.81 -0.75
CA THR A 457 15.13 4.83 -2.17
C THR A 457 15.30 6.23 -2.78
N VAL A 458 15.07 7.29 -2.00
CA VAL A 458 15.38 8.65 -2.45
C VAL A 458 16.88 8.81 -2.71
N PHE A 459 17.76 8.36 -1.81
CA PHE A 459 19.21 8.39 -2.05
C PHE A 459 19.63 7.54 -3.25
N GLU A 460 19.12 6.31 -3.36
CA GLU A 460 19.42 5.43 -4.52
C GLU A 460 19.02 6.08 -5.85
N LEU A 461 17.87 6.78 -5.89
CA LEU A 461 17.42 7.50 -7.07
C LEU A 461 18.29 8.74 -7.35
N LEU A 462 18.66 9.52 -6.33
CA LEU A 462 19.55 10.67 -6.48
C LEU A 462 20.94 10.26 -6.95
N ASP A 463 21.51 9.19 -6.40
CA ASP A 463 22.81 8.66 -6.81
C ASP A 463 22.76 8.08 -8.23
N ALA A 464 21.60 7.60 -8.67
CA ALA A 464 21.34 7.23 -10.06
C ALA A 464 21.16 8.45 -10.99
N GLY A 465 21.13 9.68 -10.47
CA GLY A 465 21.00 10.91 -11.27
C GLY A 465 19.57 11.41 -11.46
N MET A 466 18.63 10.99 -10.60
CA MET A 466 17.27 11.55 -10.56
C MET A 466 17.34 13.06 -10.33
N ASP A 467 16.53 13.81 -11.08
CA ASP A 467 16.46 15.27 -10.90
C ASP A 467 15.74 15.65 -9.59
N VAL A 468 16.41 16.46 -8.77
CA VAL A 468 15.87 16.97 -7.50
C VAL A 468 14.65 17.90 -7.69
N ARG A 469 14.48 18.46 -8.89
CA ARG A 469 13.40 19.39 -9.28
C ARG A 469 12.13 18.69 -9.73
N LEU A 470 12.03 17.38 -9.54
CA LEU A 470 10.80 16.65 -9.82
C LEU A 470 9.63 17.22 -8.99
N ARG A 471 8.46 17.23 -9.62
CA ARG A 471 7.21 17.68 -9.00
C ARG A 471 6.15 16.60 -9.06
N ASP A 472 5.32 16.51 -8.02
CA ASP A 472 4.21 15.57 -7.96
C ASP A 472 2.99 16.06 -8.75
N SER A 473 1.86 15.37 -8.62
CA SER A 473 0.61 15.75 -9.28
C SER A 473 0.01 17.06 -8.77
N ARG A 474 0.36 17.52 -7.57
CA ARG A 474 0.02 18.82 -6.97
C ARG A 474 1.08 19.89 -7.27
N GLY A 475 2.11 19.56 -8.04
CA GLY A 475 3.20 20.48 -8.34
C GLY A 475 4.20 20.63 -7.19
N ARG A 476 4.12 19.78 -6.15
CA ARG A 476 4.99 19.84 -4.97
C ARG A 476 6.36 19.23 -5.26
N THR A 477 7.41 19.87 -4.77
CA THR A 477 8.81 19.38 -4.84
C THR A 477 9.15 18.44 -3.68
N LEU A 478 10.35 17.84 -3.68
CA LEU A 478 10.84 17.05 -2.54
C LEU A 478 10.83 17.83 -1.21
N MET A 479 11.02 19.15 -1.25
CA MET A 479 10.96 19.99 -0.06
C MET A 479 9.59 19.95 0.62
N HIS A 480 8.51 19.96 -0.16
CA HIS A 480 7.13 19.89 0.35
C HIS A 480 6.78 18.52 0.97
N ARG A 481 7.58 17.48 0.67
CA ARG A 481 7.38 16.11 1.16
C ARG A 481 8.47 15.69 2.15
N VAL A 482 9.38 16.59 2.52
CA VAL A 482 10.58 16.26 3.29
C VAL A 482 10.24 15.65 4.66
N ARG A 483 9.09 16.03 5.24
CA ARG A 483 8.56 15.47 6.49
C ARG A 483 8.31 13.96 6.44
N SER A 484 8.03 13.41 5.27
CA SER A 484 7.76 11.98 5.07
C SER A 484 9.04 11.12 5.05
N PHE A 485 10.19 11.78 5.12
CA PHE A 485 11.52 11.20 5.08
C PHE A 485 12.33 11.56 6.34
N ASP A 486 13.45 10.88 6.52
CA ASP A 486 14.51 11.29 7.45
C ASP A 486 15.17 12.59 6.92
N HIS A 487 14.55 13.71 7.28
CA HIS A 487 14.92 15.05 6.84
C HIS A 487 16.30 15.48 7.35
N ALA A 488 16.77 14.98 8.50
CA ALA A 488 18.09 15.30 9.03
C ALA A 488 19.21 14.84 8.08
N ARG A 489 19.03 13.68 7.44
CA ARG A 489 19.98 13.17 6.45
C ARG A 489 19.68 13.67 5.04
N LEU A 490 18.41 13.77 4.68
CA LEU A 490 17.99 14.05 3.31
C LEU A 490 18.17 15.53 2.94
N LEU A 491 17.80 16.46 3.83
CA LEU A 491 17.79 17.90 3.53
C LEU A 491 19.18 18.43 3.11
N PRO A 492 20.29 18.13 3.81
CA PRO A 492 21.63 18.60 3.38
C PRO A 492 22.00 18.15 1.97
N ARG A 493 21.65 16.90 1.60
CA ARG A 493 21.90 16.38 0.25
C ARG A 493 21.06 17.11 -0.79
N LEU A 494 19.76 17.30 -0.55
CA LEU A 494 18.90 17.98 -1.52
C LEU A 494 19.34 19.44 -1.77
N LEU A 495 19.81 20.13 -0.72
CA LEU A 495 20.34 21.50 -0.83
C LEU A 495 21.65 21.52 -1.64
N ALA A 496 22.56 20.57 -1.40
CA ALA A 496 23.79 20.42 -2.18
C ALA A 496 23.49 20.16 -3.68
N ASP A 497 22.41 19.45 -3.97
CA ASP A 497 21.93 19.17 -5.33
C ASP A 497 21.11 20.36 -5.94
N GLY A 498 20.99 21.48 -5.21
CA GLY A 498 20.38 22.71 -5.70
C GLY A 498 18.84 22.74 -5.66
N LEU A 499 18.23 22.04 -4.71
CA LEU A 499 16.79 22.13 -4.44
C LEU A 499 16.42 23.57 -4.04
N ASP A 500 15.38 24.11 -4.68
CA ASP A 500 14.76 25.37 -4.28
C ASP A 500 13.86 25.16 -3.05
N VAL A 501 14.27 25.72 -1.91
CA VAL A 501 13.57 25.67 -0.63
C VAL A 501 12.25 26.46 -0.65
N ASN A 502 12.16 27.47 -1.52
CA ASN A 502 11.04 28.40 -1.61
C ASN A 502 10.11 28.11 -2.80
N ALA A 503 10.33 26.97 -3.48
CA ALA A 503 9.51 26.56 -4.62
C ALA A 503 8.03 26.52 -4.24
N ARG A 504 7.15 27.13 -5.04
CA ARG A 504 5.70 27.09 -4.81
C ARG A 504 5.03 25.90 -5.52
N ASP A 505 4.03 25.30 -4.90
CA ASP A 505 3.17 24.29 -5.54
C ASP A 505 2.07 24.92 -6.42
N LYS A 506 1.06 24.15 -6.85
CA LYS A 506 -0.02 24.65 -7.72
C LYS A 506 -0.95 25.63 -7.01
N GLU A 507 -1.07 25.49 -5.70
CA GLU A 507 -1.83 26.34 -4.79
C GLU A 507 -1.00 27.55 -4.33
N GLY A 508 0.20 27.73 -4.88
CA GLY A 508 1.11 28.82 -4.54
C GLY A 508 1.80 28.66 -3.18
N SER A 509 1.54 27.57 -2.46
CA SER A 509 2.09 27.35 -1.12
C SER A 509 3.58 27.03 -1.18
N THR A 510 4.36 27.61 -0.27
CA THR A 510 5.75 27.23 -0.04
C THR A 510 5.81 26.01 0.89
N PRO A 511 6.94 25.26 0.90
CA PRO A 511 7.14 24.18 1.86
C PRO A 511 7.02 24.65 3.31
N LEU A 512 7.52 25.86 3.62
CA LEU A 512 7.44 26.42 4.98
C LEU A 512 5.99 26.73 5.38
N TYR A 513 5.18 27.23 4.45
CA TYR A 513 3.74 27.41 4.68
C TYR A 513 3.05 26.10 5.03
N LEU A 514 3.29 25.03 4.27
CA LEU A 514 2.74 23.71 4.58
C LEU A 514 3.25 23.16 5.92
N ALA A 515 4.51 23.42 6.27
CA ALA A 515 5.08 22.98 7.53
C ALA A 515 4.37 23.60 8.74
N ILE A 516 3.94 24.84 8.62
CA ILE A 516 3.21 25.57 9.66
C ILE A 516 1.75 25.14 9.72
N VAL A 517 1.04 25.14 8.59
CA VAL A 517 -0.37 24.71 8.51
C VAL A 517 -0.56 23.27 9.00
N HIS A 518 0.37 22.37 8.69
CA HIS A 518 0.29 20.96 9.07
C HIS A 518 1.10 20.62 10.32
N ARG A 519 1.60 21.62 11.06
CA ARG A 519 2.33 21.47 12.33
C ARG A 519 3.45 20.43 12.28
N TRP A 520 4.35 20.58 11.31
CA TRP A 520 5.55 19.75 11.23
C TRP A 520 6.45 19.96 12.46
N PRO A 521 7.36 19.04 12.79
CA PRO A 521 8.22 19.18 13.96
C PRO A 521 9.02 20.47 13.92
N GLY A 522 9.19 21.10 15.08
CA GLY A 522 9.89 22.37 15.18
C GLY A 522 11.33 22.30 14.67
N SER A 523 12.00 21.16 14.91
CA SER A 523 13.36 20.89 14.41
C SER A 523 13.46 20.95 12.88
N LEU A 524 12.46 20.45 12.16
CA LEU A 524 12.40 20.54 10.71
C LEU A 524 12.13 21.98 10.28
N ILE A 525 11.17 22.67 10.89
CA ILE A 525 10.85 24.07 10.58
C ILE A 525 12.09 24.96 10.72
N ILE A 526 12.85 24.81 11.81
CA ILE A 526 14.10 25.55 12.05
C ILE A 526 15.13 25.20 10.96
N ALA A 527 15.31 23.92 10.62
CA ALA A 527 16.23 23.51 9.55
C ALA A 527 15.86 24.10 8.18
N MET A 528 14.56 24.25 7.89
CA MET A 528 14.08 24.91 6.66
C MET A 528 14.43 26.39 6.66
N ALA A 529 14.19 27.08 7.77
CA ALA A 529 14.55 28.49 7.94
C ALA A 529 16.07 28.70 7.78
N ASP A 530 16.88 27.83 8.38
CA ASP A 530 18.34 27.84 8.27
C ASP A 530 18.81 27.58 6.84
N ALA A 531 18.08 26.77 6.09
CA ALA A 531 18.30 26.54 4.66
C ALA A 531 17.84 27.70 3.75
N GLY A 532 17.32 28.79 4.31
CA GLY A 532 16.90 29.99 3.57
C GLY A 532 15.43 29.99 3.15
N ALA A 533 14.57 29.23 3.83
CA ALA A 533 13.13 29.36 3.66
C ALA A 533 12.65 30.76 4.07
N ASP A 534 11.91 31.43 3.19
CA ASP A 534 11.41 32.77 3.42
C ASP A 534 9.97 32.73 3.98
N PRO A 535 9.75 33.18 5.22
CA PRO A 535 8.42 33.18 5.84
C PRO A 535 7.49 34.28 5.28
N HIS A 536 8.02 35.25 4.54
CA HIS A 536 7.24 36.35 3.96
C HIS A 536 6.61 35.99 2.61
N LEU A 537 6.98 34.87 2.01
CA LEU A 537 6.42 34.46 0.71
C LEU A 537 4.96 34.03 0.87
N PRO A 538 4.01 34.73 0.22
CA PRO A 538 2.59 34.37 0.32
C PRO A 538 2.26 33.10 -0.49
N ASN A 539 1.16 32.46 -0.11
CA ASN A 539 0.48 31.45 -0.93
C ASN A 539 -0.40 32.12 -2.03
N GLN A 540 -1.19 31.35 -2.78
CA GLN A 540 -2.11 31.92 -3.78
C GLN A 540 -3.23 32.80 -3.19
N GLY A 541 -3.55 32.65 -1.91
CA GLY A 541 -4.49 33.49 -1.17
C GLY A 541 -3.88 34.76 -0.59
N ASP A 542 -2.66 35.11 -1.01
CA ASP A 542 -1.86 36.25 -0.52
C ASP A 542 -1.52 36.17 0.98
N MET A 543 -1.62 34.97 1.58
CA MET A 543 -1.33 34.73 2.99
C MET A 543 0.11 34.21 3.15
N SER A 544 0.94 34.94 3.88
CA SER A 544 2.28 34.52 4.28
C SER A 544 2.28 33.64 5.53
N VAL A 545 3.44 33.08 5.88
CA VAL A 545 3.61 32.32 7.12
C VAL A 545 3.47 33.22 8.34
N ILE A 546 4.03 34.43 8.28
CA ILE A 546 4.00 35.39 9.39
C ILE A 546 2.58 35.83 9.71
N GLU A 547 1.78 36.13 8.69
CA GLU A 547 0.37 36.53 8.87
C GLU A 547 -0.48 35.40 9.44
N HIS A 548 -0.19 34.15 9.07
CA HIS A 548 -0.93 32.99 9.57
C HIS A 548 -0.52 32.56 11.00
N PHE A 549 0.57 33.11 11.57
CA PHE A 549 0.97 32.77 12.94
C PHE A 549 -0.03 33.20 13.99
N ASP A 550 -0.61 34.39 13.83
CA ASP A 550 -1.58 34.90 14.81
C ASP A 550 -2.85 34.03 14.78
N ASP A 551 -3.33 33.64 13.59
CA ASP A 551 -4.43 32.67 13.47
C ASP A 551 -4.10 31.33 14.18
N ILE A 552 -2.90 30.78 13.98
CA ILE A 552 -2.53 29.49 14.57
C ILE A 552 -2.46 29.56 16.09
N LEU A 553 -1.91 30.64 16.65
CA LEU A 553 -1.76 30.82 18.08
C LEU A 553 -3.10 31.14 18.75
N ASP A 554 -3.98 31.87 18.08
CA ASP A 554 -5.28 32.27 18.62
C ASP A 554 -6.32 31.14 18.61
N TYR A 555 -6.23 30.20 17.65
CA TYR A 555 -7.23 29.13 17.48
C TYR A 555 -6.80 27.76 18.02
N HIS A 556 -5.62 27.61 18.62
CA HIS A 556 -5.10 26.32 19.06
C HIS A 556 -4.49 26.37 20.47
N GLU A 557 -5.21 25.80 21.45
CA GLU A 557 -4.84 25.84 22.87
C GLU A 557 -3.73 24.85 23.27
N ASP A 558 -3.42 23.85 22.43
CA ASP A 558 -2.44 22.79 22.72
C ASP A 558 -1.41 22.62 21.58
N LEU A 559 -0.43 23.53 21.49
CA LEU A 559 0.68 23.40 20.56
C LEU A 559 1.87 22.66 21.21
N PRO A 560 2.54 21.74 20.49
CA PRO A 560 3.77 21.14 20.97
C PRO A 560 4.84 22.21 21.28
N ALA A 561 5.52 22.10 22.41
CA ALA A 561 6.52 23.09 22.83
C ALA A 561 7.67 23.28 21.81
N ASP A 562 8.02 22.23 21.06
CA ASP A 562 9.01 22.33 19.99
C ASP A 562 8.50 23.15 18.80
N PHE A 563 7.20 23.04 18.48
CA PHE A 563 6.55 23.84 17.45
C PHE A 563 6.48 25.32 17.85
N GLU A 564 6.08 25.63 19.09
CA GLU A 564 6.07 27.00 19.61
C GLU A 564 7.47 27.64 19.55
N ALA A 565 8.51 26.89 19.95
CA ALA A 565 9.89 27.33 19.86
C ALA A 565 10.30 27.64 18.41
N ALA A 566 9.84 26.85 17.44
CA ALA A 566 10.11 27.09 16.03
C ALA A 566 9.38 28.32 15.48
N VAL A 567 8.13 28.56 15.90
CA VAL A 567 7.38 29.79 15.56
C VAL A 567 8.09 31.02 16.12
N ALA A 568 8.53 30.96 17.39
CA ALA A 568 9.29 32.04 18.01
C ALA A 568 10.64 32.28 17.29
N TYR A 569 11.32 31.21 16.87
CA TYR A 569 12.54 31.29 16.06
C TYR A 569 12.30 32.00 14.72
N LEU A 570 11.25 31.63 14.01
CA LEU A 570 10.87 32.26 12.74
C LEU A 570 10.55 33.75 12.91
N ARG A 571 9.78 34.12 13.95
CA ARG A 571 9.48 35.54 14.25
C ARG A 571 10.72 36.38 14.52
N LYS A 572 11.76 35.79 15.13
CA LYS A 572 13.03 36.47 15.40
C LYS A 572 13.88 36.66 14.14
N ARG A 573 13.72 35.77 13.15
CA ARG A 573 14.51 35.74 11.93
C ARG A 573 13.86 36.53 10.78
N ALA A 574 12.53 36.60 10.78
CA ALA A 574 11.71 37.42 9.89
C ALA A 574 11.95 38.91 10.11
#